data_AF-A0A1V9F3H3-F1
#
_entry.id   AF-A0A1V9F3H3-F1
#
_cell.length_a   1.000
_cell.length_b   1.000
_cell.length_c   1.000
_cell.angle_alpha   90.00
_cell.angle_beta   90.00
_cell.angle_gamma   90.00
#
_symmetry.space_group_name_H-M   'P 1'
#
loop_
_entity.id
_entity.type
_entity.pdbx_description
1 polymer ?
#
loop_
_entity_poly.entity_id
_entity_poly.type
_entity_poly.pdbx_seq_one_letter_code
_entity_poly.pdbx_strand_id
1 'polypeptide(L)'
;MNILNESYLKFQFVYPQEFSRIVELGLINIQPWEILVDERAKLRYEGLKSRYPDRKIIPFAQRRDCDDVACWDLNNEGKLVIIHDYASVGYEFVKEYNTFWDWFREAVDDMIDFVNDEIV
;
A
#
# COMPACT_ATOMS: atom_id res chain seq x y z
N MET A 1 -9.87 -13.45 -1.78
CA MET A 1 -8.92 -12.35 -1.96
C MET A 1 -7.60 -12.81 -1.41
N ASN A 2 -6.55 -12.80 -2.23
CA ASN A 2 -5.22 -13.23 -1.81
C ASN A 2 -4.26 -12.05 -1.82
N ILE A 3 -3.52 -11.84 -0.74
CA ILE A 3 -2.40 -10.87 -0.73
C ILE A 3 -1.18 -11.49 -1.41
N LEU A 4 -0.14 -10.68 -1.69
CA LEU A 4 1.14 -11.19 -2.19
C LEU A 4 1.71 -12.20 -1.21
N ASN A 5 1.78 -13.47 -1.60
CA ASN A 5 2.24 -14.51 -0.69
C ASN A 5 3.76 -14.49 -0.46
N GLU A 6 4.21 -15.05 0.65
CA GLU A 6 5.63 -15.09 1.02
C GLU A 6 6.48 -15.85 0.02
N SER A 7 5.96 -16.89 -0.65
CA SER A 7 6.73 -17.64 -1.65
C SER A 7 7.03 -16.81 -2.91
N TYR A 8 6.19 -15.81 -3.18
CA TYR A 8 6.35 -14.87 -4.28
C TYR A 8 7.34 -13.77 -3.91
N LEU A 9 7.28 -13.33 -2.65
CA LEU A 9 8.25 -12.41 -2.08
C LEU A 9 9.59 -13.15 -1.96
N LYS A 10 10.67 -12.60 -2.50
CA LYS A 10 12.01 -13.20 -2.30
C LYS A 10 12.54 -12.98 -0.87
N PHE A 11 11.70 -12.49 0.02
CA PHE A 11 12.01 -12.02 1.35
C PHE A 11 11.10 -12.76 2.33
N GLN A 12 11.66 -13.23 3.45
CA GLN A 12 10.91 -13.89 4.54
C GLN A 12 10.09 -12.85 5.33
N PHE A 13 9.28 -12.06 4.64
CA PHE A 13 8.44 -11.02 5.21
C PHE A 13 7.09 -11.60 5.59
N VAL A 14 6.70 -11.42 6.86
CA VAL A 14 5.40 -11.83 7.38
C VAL A 14 4.55 -10.58 7.54
N TYR A 15 3.32 -10.61 7.02
CA TYR A 15 2.41 -9.48 7.18
C TYR A 15 1.97 -9.30 8.64
N PRO A 16 1.76 -8.05 9.09
CA PRO A 16 1.12 -7.78 10.37
C PRO A 16 -0.28 -8.43 10.41
N GLN A 17 -0.65 -8.98 11.56
CA GLN A 17 -1.93 -9.66 11.76
C GLN A 17 -3.12 -8.72 11.49
N GLU A 18 -2.95 -7.43 11.79
CA GLU A 18 -3.91 -6.36 11.54
C GLU A 18 -4.28 -6.25 10.06
N PHE A 19 -3.28 -6.29 9.18
CA PHE A 19 -3.48 -6.22 7.74
C PHE A 19 -4.24 -7.44 7.23
N SER A 20 -3.80 -8.64 7.65
CA SER A 20 -4.51 -9.89 7.32
C SER A 20 -5.98 -9.83 7.75
N ARG A 21 -6.25 -9.29 8.94
CA ARG A 21 -7.61 -9.17 9.47
C ARG A 21 -8.50 -8.25 8.63
N ILE A 22 -7.98 -7.10 8.18
CA ILE A 22 -8.72 -6.17 7.31
C ILE A 22 -9.06 -6.83 5.96
N VAL A 23 -8.11 -7.57 5.38
CA VAL A 23 -8.35 -8.32 4.13
C VAL A 23 -9.39 -9.42 4.33
N GLU A 24 -9.31 -10.19 5.41
CA GLU A 24 -10.30 -11.23 5.75
C GLU A 24 -11.72 -10.67 5.88
N LEU A 25 -11.86 -9.47 6.45
CA LEU A 25 -13.13 -8.77 6.62
C LEU A 25 -13.66 -8.15 5.32
N GLY A 26 -12.87 -8.15 4.24
CA GLY A 26 -13.25 -7.55 2.96
C GLY A 26 -13.25 -6.03 2.96
N LEU A 27 -12.54 -5.40 3.92
CA LEU A 27 -12.35 -3.96 4.01
C LEU A 27 -11.26 -3.51 3.01
N ILE A 28 -11.44 -3.86 1.74
CA ILE A 28 -10.45 -3.69 0.68
C ILE A 28 -10.72 -2.48 -0.22
N ASN A 29 -11.92 -1.92 -0.18
CA ASN A 29 -12.28 -0.73 -0.94
C ASN A 29 -12.72 0.36 0.04
N ILE A 30 -11.79 1.27 0.32
CA ILE A 30 -11.93 2.41 1.24
C ILE A 30 -11.56 3.67 0.45
N GLN A 31 -12.33 3.92 -0.61
CA GLN A 31 -12.00 4.96 -1.61
C GLN A 31 -11.72 6.29 -0.91
N PRO A 32 -10.58 6.94 -1.22
CA PRO A 32 -9.82 6.79 -2.45
C PRO A 32 -8.79 5.64 -2.45
N TRP A 33 -8.60 4.96 -1.32
CA TRP A 33 -7.69 3.82 -1.20
C TRP A 33 -8.34 2.48 -1.59
N GLU A 34 -7.56 1.64 -2.25
CA GLU A 34 -7.90 0.25 -2.56
C GLU A 34 -6.75 -0.67 -2.10
N ILE A 35 -7.07 -1.66 -1.27
CA ILE A 35 -6.14 -2.72 -0.89
C ILE A 35 -5.87 -3.62 -2.09
N LEU A 36 -4.58 -3.86 -2.35
CA LEU A 36 -4.09 -4.66 -3.45
C LEU A 36 -4.22 -6.15 -3.12
N VAL A 37 -5.08 -6.84 -3.88
CA VAL A 37 -5.28 -8.29 -3.79
C VAL A 37 -5.20 -8.94 -5.17
N ASP A 38 -4.98 -10.25 -5.16
CA ASP A 38 -4.95 -11.14 -6.31
C ASP A 38 -3.98 -10.63 -7.39
N GLU A 39 -4.40 -10.61 -8.66
CA GLU A 39 -3.54 -10.21 -9.79
C GLU A 39 -3.07 -8.75 -9.69
N ARG A 40 -3.87 -7.86 -9.09
CA ARG A 40 -3.52 -6.44 -8.94
C ARG A 40 -2.29 -6.26 -8.07
N ALA A 41 -2.20 -7.02 -6.98
CA ALA A 41 -1.06 -6.98 -6.08
C ALA A 41 0.23 -7.40 -6.80
N LYS A 42 0.15 -8.47 -7.61
CA LYS A 42 1.28 -8.95 -8.43
C LYS A 42 1.72 -7.92 -9.45
N LEU A 43 0.79 -7.37 -10.23
CA LEU A 43 1.09 -6.37 -11.26
C LEU A 43 1.71 -5.12 -10.66
N ARG A 44 1.18 -4.63 -9.54
CA ARG A 44 1.73 -3.46 -8.86
C ARG A 44 3.15 -3.70 -8.35
N TYR A 45 3.39 -4.85 -7.72
CA TYR A 45 4.73 -5.20 -7.22
C TYR A 45 5.78 -5.28 -8.34
N GLU A 46 5.48 -5.97 -9.45
CA GLU A 46 6.43 -6.03 -10.57
C GLU A 46 6.64 -4.65 -11.22
N GLY A 47 5.59 -3.82 -11.29
CA GLY A 47 5.70 -2.45 -11.77
C GLY A 47 6.65 -1.60 -10.92
N LEU A 48 6.46 -1.61 -9.59
CA LEU A 48 7.33 -0.87 -8.67
C LEU A 48 8.75 -1.39 -8.71
N LYS A 49 8.96 -2.69 -8.75
CA LYS A 49 10.29 -3.29 -8.86
C LYS A 49 11.01 -2.92 -10.16
N SER A 50 10.27 -2.74 -11.26
CA SER A 50 10.85 -2.25 -12.51
C SER A 50 11.26 -0.78 -12.44
N ARG A 51 10.52 0.06 -11.70
CA ARG A 51 10.77 1.51 -11.60
C ARG A 51 11.80 1.86 -10.52
N TYR A 52 11.80 1.11 -9.42
CA TYR A 52 12.65 1.32 -8.24
C TYR A 52 13.44 0.03 -7.93
N PRO A 53 14.35 -0.41 -8.82
CA PRO A 53 15.02 -1.71 -8.70
C PRO A 53 15.88 -1.88 -7.44
N ASP A 54 16.36 -0.77 -6.87
CA ASP A 54 17.18 -0.77 -5.65
C ASP A 54 16.35 -0.75 -4.35
N ARG A 55 15.02 -0.55 -4.45
CA ARG A 55 14.12 -0.55 -3.29
C ARG A 55 13.53 -1.93 -3.04
N LYS A 56 13.50 -2.33 -1.77
CA LYS A 56 12.82 -3.54 -1.32
C LYS A 56 11.49 -3.16 -0.68
N ILE A 57 10.53 -2.78 -1.53
CA ILE A 57 9.20 -2.36 -1.10
C ILE A 57 8.13 -3.39 -1.50
N ILE A 58 7.15 -3.61 -0.63
CA ILE A 58 6.00 -4.47 -0.89
C ILE A 58 4.75 -3.58 -0.89
N PRO A 59 4.11 -3.34 -2.05
CA PRO A 59 2.90 -2.53 -2.12
C PRO A 59 1.71 -3.30 -1.56
N PHE A 60 0.78 -2.58 -0.95
CA PHE A 60 -0.39 -3.18 -0.33
C PHE A 60 -1.68 -2.39 -0.47
N ALA A 61 -1.59 -1.08 -0.73
CA ALA A 61 -2.72 -0.28 -1.12
C ALA A 61 -2.30 0.71 -2.20
N GLN A 62 -3.22 1.05 -3.09
CA GLN A 62 -3.07 2.12 -4.07
C GLN A 62 -4.15 3.16 -3.82
N ARG A 63 -3.81 4.44 -3.97
CA ARG A 63 -4.79 5.50 -4.09
C ARG A 63 -5.28 5.55 -5.55
N ARG A 64 -6.55 5.86 -5.77
CA ARG A 64 -7.19 5.79 -7.11
C ARG A 64 -7.34 7.16 -7.78
N ASP A 65 -7.24 8.22 -7.00
CA ASP A 65 -7.30 9.63 -7.40
C ASP A 65 -5.91 10.21 -7.74
N CYS A 66 -4.84 9.51 -7.40
CA CYS A 66 -3.45 9.85 -7.71
C CYS A 66 -2.57 8.60 -7.79
N ASP A 67 -1.28 8.78 -8.08
CA ASP A 67 -0.31 7.68 -8.21
C ASP A 67 0.28 7.21 -6.86
N ASP A 68 -0.30 7.59 -5.73
CA ASP A 68 0.20 7.20 -4.41
C ASP A 68 -0.01 5.70 -4.11
N VAL A 69 1.00 5.09 -3.52
CA VAL A 69 1.02 3.67 -3.16
C VAL A 69 1.55 3.51 -1.75
N ALA A 70 0.76 2.82 -0.91
CA ALA A 70 1.20 2.42 0.41
C ALA A 70 2.01 1.12 0.32
N CYS A 71 3.20 1.11 0.92
CA CYS A 71 4.15 0.01 0.87
C CYS A 71 4.72 -0.30 2.26
N TRP A 72 5.14 -1.55 2.48
CA TRP A 72 6.15 -1.89 3.49
C TRP A 72 7.54 -1.73 2.90
N ASP A 73 8.40 -0.95 3.55
CA ASP A 73 9.79 -0.75 3.16
C ASP A 73 10.72 -1.66 3.95
N LEU A 74 11.16 -2.76 3.32
CA LEU A 74 12.06 -3.74 3.94
C LEU A 74 13.49 -3.23 4.08
N ASN A 75 13.88 -2.14 3.40
CA ASN A 75 15.17 -1.50 3.65
C ASN A 75 15.15 -0.72 4.97
N ASN A 76 13.97 -0.42 5.52
CA ASN A 76 13.75 0.31 6.76
C ASN A 76 12.91 -0.51 7.75
N GLU A 77 13.36 -1.72 8.05
CA GLU A 77 12.76 -2.61 9.07
C GLU A 77 11.28 -2.96 8.85
N GLY A 78 10.78 -2.85 7.62
CA GLY A 78 9.36 -3.09 7.31
C GLY A 78 8.45 -1.92 7.66
N LYS A 79 8.99 -0.71 7.81
CA LYS A 79 8.21 0.51 8.06
C LYS A 79 7.21 0.77 6.93
N LEU A 80 6.05 1.30 7.29
CA LEU A 80 5.02 1.67 6.34
C LEU A 80 5.31 3.04 5.74
N VAL A 81 5.29 3.13 4.41
CA VAL A 81 5.55 4.35 3.67
C VAL A 81 4.51 4.56 2.57
N ILE A 82 4.20 5.82 2.28
CA ILE A 82 3.54 6.23 1.05
C ILE A 82 4.61 6.70 0.08
N ILE A 83 4.52 6.18 -1.14
CA ILE A 83 5.33 6.66 -2.25
C ILE A 83 4.44 7.16 -3.38
N HIS A 84 4.87 8.20 -4.06
CA HIS A 84 4.26 8.63 -5.32
C HIS A 84 4.85 7.82 -6.46
N ASP A 85 4.13 6.82 -6.93
CA ASP A 85 4.53 5.98 -8.05
C ASP A 85 4.75 6.87 -9.29
N TYR A 86 5.73 6.52 -10.13
CA TYR A 86 6.21 7.33 -11.28
C TYR A 86 7.02 8.59 -10.96
N ALA A 87 7.22 8.96 -9.70
CA ALA A 87 8.24 9.95 -9.36
C ALA A 87 9.65 9.44 -9.72
N SER A 88 10.57 10.37 -9.98
CA SER A 88 11.98 10.04 -10.19
C SER A 88 12.58 9.36 -8.96
N VAL A 89 13.48 8.40 -9.16
CA VAL A 89 14.16 7.67 -8.08
C VAL A 89 14.79 8.65 -7.08
N GLY A 90 14.45 8.49 -5.80
CA GLY A 90 14.89 9.35 -4.69
C GLY A 90 13.91 10.47 -4.33
N TYR A 91 12.85 10.69 -5.12
CA TYR A 91 11.85 11.74 -4.91
C TYR A 91 10.44 11.17 -4.66
N GLU A 92 10.30 9.86 -4.68
CA GLU A 92 9.00 9.20 -4.54
C GLU A 92 8.46 9.19 -3.11
N PHE A 93 9.28 9.47 -2.09
CA PHE A 93 8.81 9.44 -0.70
C PHE A 93 7.81 10.56 -0.40
N VAL A 94 6.64 10.20 0.13
CA VAL A 94 5.60 11.16 0.53
C VAL A 94 5.49 11.22 2.06
N LYS A 95 5.30 10.07 2.70
CA LYS A 95 4.98 9.98 4.14
C LYS A 95 5.34 8.60 4.71
N GLU A 96 5.46 8.51 6.03
CA GLU A 96 5.68 7.27 6.76
C GLU A 96 4.73 7.12 7.96
N TYR A 97 4.51 5.88 8.38
CA TYR A 97 3.68 5.52 9.53
C TYR A 97 4.42 4.59 10.48
N ASN A 98 4.09 4.67 11.77
CA ASN A 98 4.65 3.78 12.80
C ASN A 98 3.95 2.42 12.81
N THR A 99 2.63 2.39 12.57
CA THR A 99 1.84 1.16 12.58
C THR A 99 0.86 1.11 11.40
N PHE A 100 0.38 -0.11 11.09
CA PHE A 100 -0.68 -0.29 10.11
C PHE A 100 -1.97 0.45 10.49
N TRP A 101 -2.28 0.54 11.79
CA TRP A 101 -3.45 1.28 12.25
C TRP A 101 -3.34 2.78 12.06
N ASP A 102 -2.13 3.35 12.10
CA ASP A 102 -1.95 4.78 11.84
C ASP A 102 -2.27 5.09 10.37
N TRP A 103 -1.80 4.24 9.45
CA TRP A 103 -2.20 4.34 8.04
C TRP A 103 -3.69 4.09 7.85
N PHE A 104 -4.26 3.05 8.48
CA PHE A 104 -5.65 2.67 8.26
C PHE A 104 -6.64 3.73 8.77
N ARG A 105 -6.34 4.41 9.89
CA ARG A 105 -7.16 5.53 10.37
C ARG A 105 -7.18 6.66 9.35
N GLU A 106 -6.02 7.05 8.85
CA GLU A 106 -5.91 8.10 7.85
C GLU A 106 -6.60 7.71 6.53
N ALA A 107 -6.51 6.45 6.11
CA ALA A 107 -7.21 5.98 4.92
C ALA A 107 -8.75 6.02 5.09
N VAL A 108 -9.26 5.85 6.32
CA VAL A 108 -10.68 6.04 6.65
C VAL A 108 -11.04 7.53 6.67
N ASP A 109 -10.19 8.39 7.22
CA ASP A 109 -10.39 9.84 7.20
C ASP A 109 -10.42 10.36 5.73
N ASP A 110 -9.47 9.94 4.90
CA ASP A 110 -9.43 10.20 3.46
C ASP A 110 -10.75 9.77 2.77
N MET A 111 -11.33 8.63 3.18
CA MET A 111 -12.60 8.15 2.64
C MET A 111 -13.78 9.03 3.06
N ILE A 112 -13.82 9.48 4.31
CA ILE A 112 -14.85 10.40 4.80
C ILE A 112 -14.78 11.71 4.00
N ASP A 113 -13.59 12.26 3.83
CA ASP A 113 -13.37 13.50 3.09
C ASP A 113 -13.75 13.35 1.61
N PHE A 114 -13.31 12.26 0.96
CA PHE A 114 -13.65 11.96 -0.43
C PHE A 114 -15.16 11.85 -0.66
N VAL A 115 -15.89 11.18 0.24
CA VAL A 115 -17.36 11.07 0.16
C VAL A 115 -18.03 12.43 0.39
N ASN A 116 -17.53 13.25 1.31
CA ASN A 116 -18.09 14.58 1.54
C ASN A 116 -17.91 15.47 0.32
N ASP A 117 -16.75 15.43 -0.33
CA ASP A 117 -16.46 16.21 -1.54
C ASP A 117 -17.29 15.76 -2.75
N GLU A 118 -17.63 14.47 -2.87
CA GLU A 118 -18.53 13.96 -3.93
C GLU A 118 -19.99 14.43 -3.78
N ILE A 119 -20.41 14.84 -2.57
CA ILE A 119 -21.79 15.26 -2.27
C ILE A 119 -21.99 16.77 -2.52
N VAL A 120 -20.93 17.54 -2.77
CA VAL A 120 -20.96 19.00 -2.97
C VAL A 120 -21.13 19.40 -4.44
#